data_AF-A0A7G1IH03-F1
#
_entry.id   AF-A0A7G1IH03-F1
#
_cell.length_a   1.000
_cell.length_b   1.000
_cell.length_c   1.000
_cell.angle_alpha   90.00
_cell.angle_beta   90.00
_cell.angle_gamma   90.00
#
_symmetry.space_group_name_H-M   'P 1'
#
loop_
_entity.id
_entity.type
_entity.pdbx_description
1 polymer ?
#
loop_
_entity_poly.entity_id
_entity_poly.type
_entity_poly.pdbx_seq_one_letter_code
_entity_poly.pdbx_strand_id
1 'polypeptide(L)'
;MAEFAFGCGDKISLAAVGQKASELAARAGFSVSPTVKVLLAALPADLDELAGHPLVQEKLMPVLGVVRARSVQHAIDIAVLVTEHGGLGHTSAVYANDEKVIQAYGLAVRTGRILVNAPTSVGALGGVYNNLTPTFSLGCGTWGGSSTTENVNYRQLLNIKTVSRRRTPPQWFRVPSNTYFNEGALDNLRELDSETVVLVTDALTEERGVIDTLRSKLRTNHVQVFAEVTPEPDESTIRRGVALLQRVQPDL
;
A
#
# COMPACT_ATOMS: atom_id res chain seq x y z
N MET A 1 -27.35 35.17 -11.34
CA MET A 1 -27.22 33.71 -11.60
C MET A 1 -26.70 32.96 -10.40
N ALA A 2 -25.50 33.27 -9.89
CA ALA A 2 -24.94 32.60 -8.70
C ALA A 2 -25.90 32.64 -7.50
N GLU A 3 -26.50 33.80 -7.23
CA GLU A 3 -27.49 33.98 -6.16
C GLU A 3 -28.75 33.09 -6.32
N PHE A 4 -29.25 32.90 -7.55
CA PHE A 4 -30.37 31.99 -7.80
C PHE A 4 -29.96 30.51 -7.68
N ALA A 5 -28.76 30.18 -8.14
CA ALA A 5 -28.25 28.82 -8.16
C ALA A 5 -27.88 28.26 -6.78
N PHE A 6 -27.45 29.11 -5.85
CA PHE A 6 -26.99 28.71 -4.51
C PHE A 6 -27.79 29.35 -3.36
N GLY A 7 -28.72 30.28 -3.65
CA GLY A 7 -29.44 31.03 -2.62
C GLY A 7 -28.52 31.94 -1.80
N CYS A 8 -28.98 32.34 -0.60
CA CYS A 8 -28.18 33.10 0.37
C CYS A 8 -27.22 32.21 1.20
N GLY A 9 -26.77 31.06 0.68
CA GLY A 9 -25.89 30.13 1.41
C GLY A 9 -25.16 29.13 0.52
N ASP A 10 -24.53 28.12 1.13
CA ASP A 10 -23.63 27.16 0.44
C ASP A 10 -24.35 25.96 -0.20
N LYS A 11 -25.69 25.95 -0.24
CA LYS A 11 -26.47 24.81 -0.73
C LYS A 11 -27.10 25.12 -2.08
N ILE A 12 -26.85 24.24 -3.04
CA ILE A 12 -27.47 24.33 -4.36
C ILE A 12 -29.00 24.39 -4.27
N SER A 13 -29.59 25.30 -5.03
CA SER A 13 -31.04 25.41 -5.19
C SER A 13 -31.58 24.21 -5.94
N LEU A 14 -32.38 23.37 -5.26
CA LEU A 14 -33.05 22.23 -5.89
C LEU A 14 -33.94 22.64 -7.07
N ALA A 15 -34.45 23.88 -7.07
CA ALA A 15 -35.24 24.42 -8.16
C ALA A 15 -34.41 24.73 -9.42
N ALA A 16 -33.08 24.77 -9.32
CA ALA A 16 -32.16 24.99 -10.43
C ALA A 16 -31.65 23.69 -11.05
N VAL A 17 -31.63 22.59 -10.30
CA VAL A 17 -31.11 21.29 -10.75
C VAL A 17 -31.85 20.78 -11.98
N GLY A 18 -31.10 20.39 -13.01
CA GLY A 18 -31.64 19.80 -14.24
C GLY A 18 -32.48 20.72 -15.13
N GLN A 19 -32.58 22.02 -14.81
CA GLN A 19 -33.38 22.97 -15.60
C GLN A 19 -32.68 23.40 -16.89
N LYS A 20 -33.45 23.85 -17.88
CA LYS A 20 -32.93 24.38 -19.14
C LYS A 20 -32.19 25.70 -18.91
N ALA A 21 -31.15 25.96 -19.71
CA ALA A 21 -30.39 27.21 -19.67
C ALA A 21 -31.28 28.47 -19.78
N SER A 22 -32.29 28.47 -20.66
CA SER A 22 -33.23 29.59 -20.81
C SER A 22 -34.09 29.84 -19.57
N GLU A 23 -34.51 28.77 -18.89
CA GLU A 23 -35.29 28.86 -17.64
C GLU A 23 -34.42 29.42 -16.51
N LEU A 24 -33.19 28.91 -16.39
CA LEU A 24 -32.22 29.40 -15.42
C LEU A 24 -31.90 30.88 -15.62
N ALA A 25 -31.71 31.30 -16.88
CA ALA A 25 -31.48 32.71 -17.22
C ALA A 25 -32.67 33.57 -16.76
N ALA A 26 -33.89 33.19 -17.13
CA ALA A 26 -35.10 33.94 -16.79
C ALA A 26 -35.26 34.12 -15.28
N ARG A 27 -35.02 33.04 -14.51
CA ARG A 27 -35.04 33.07 -13.04
C ARG A 27 -33.90 33.88 -12.43
N ALA A 28 -32.78 33.98 -13.14
CA ALA A 28 -31.65 34.83 -12.77
C ALA A 28 -31.81 36.30 -13.22
N GLY A 29 -32.96 36.69 -13.77
CA GLY A 29 -33.28 38.07 -14.12
C GLY A 29 -32.82 38.52 -15.51
N PHE A 30 -32.45 37.60 -16.39
CA PHE A 30 -32.07 37.93 -17.78
C PHE A 30 -32.63 36.92 -18.79
N SER A 31 -32.65 37.27 -20.07
CA SER A 31 -33.22 36.41 -21.10
C SER A 31 -32.16 35.94 -22.11
N VAL A 32 -32.28 34.69 -22.53
CA VAL A 32 -31.49 34.11 -23.64
C VAL A 32 -32.42 33.37 -24.59
N SER A 33 -31.96 33.12 -25.82
CA SER A 33 -32.71 32.30 -26.77
C SER A 33 -33.01 30.91 -26.19
N PRO A 34 -34.22 30.35 -26.40
CA PRO A 34 -34.55 28.96 -26.01
C PRO A 34 -33.63 27.89 -26.64
N THR A 35 -32.89 28.24 -27.69
CA THR A 35 -31.92 27.35 -28.34
C THR A 35 -30.58 27.26 -27.61
N VAL A 36 -30.32 28.15 -26.64
CA VAL A 36 -29.09 28.12 -25.82
C VAL A 36 -29.09 26.86 -24.97
N LYS A 37 -28.00 26.08 -25.08
CA LYS A 37 -27.84 24.80 -24.37
C LYS A 37 -27.15 24.94 -23.02
N VAL A 38 -26.16 25.83 -22.93
CA VAL A 38 -25.29 25.98 -21.76
C VAL A 38 -24.99 27.47 -21.55
N LEU A 39 -24.97 27.90 -20.29
CA LEU A 39 -24.55 29.24 -19.89
C LEU A 39 -23.10 29.21 -19.43
N LEU A 40 -22.29 30.15 -19.90
CA LEU A 40 -20.89 30.29 -19.50
C LEU A 40 -20.76 31.49 -18.56
N ALA A 41 -20.18 31.27 -17.39
CA ALA A 41 -19.87 32.30 -16.42
C ALA A 41 -18.35 32.50 -16.37
N ALA A 42 -17.87 33.69 -16.71
CA ALA A 42 -16.47 34.05 -16.50
C ALA A 42 -16.19 34.11 -15.00
N LEU A 43 -15.15 33.41 -14.55
CA LEU A 43 -14.70 33.37 -13.17
C LEU A 43 -13.34 34.05 -13.04
N PRO A 44 -13.00 34.60 -11.85
CA PRO A 44 -11.71 35.23 -11.63
C PRO A 44 -10.58 34.22 -11.83
N ALA A 45 -9.45 34.71 -12.34
CA ALA A 45 -8.25 33.93 -12.53
C ALA A 45 -7.34 33.95 -11.30
N ASP A 46 -7.55 34.88 -10.37
CA ASP A 46 -6.88 34.84 -9.08
C ASP A 46 -7.43 33.68 -8.23
N LEU A 47 -6.54 32.91 -7.59
CA LEU A 47 -6.93 31.69 -6.88
C LEU A 47 -7.73 32.00 -5.61
N ASP A 48 -7.42 33.08 -4.90
CA ASP A 48 -8.11 33.45 -3.66
C ASP A 48 -9.53 33.94 -3.99
N GLU A 49 -9.67 34.78 -5.03
CA GLU A 49 -10.98 35.20 -5.52
C GLU A 49 -11.80 34.02 -6.07
N LEU A 50 -11.16 33.06 -6.74
CA LEU A 50 -11.82 31.87 -7.29
C LEU A 50 -12.33 30.94 -6.19
N ALA A 51 -11.55 30.71 -5.13
CA ALA A 51 -11.96 29.90 -3.98
C ALA A 51 -13.24 30.45 -3.33
N GLY A 52 -13.36 31.77 -3.22
CA GLY A 52 -14.55 32.43 -2.67
C GLY A 52 -15.75 32.48 -3.61
N HIS A 53 -15.60 32.12 -4.89
CA HIS A 53 -16.65 32.32 -5.89
C HIS A 53 -17.70 31.19 -5.85
N PRO A 54 -19.01 31.45 -5.68
CA PRO A 54 -20.03 30.40 -5.51
C PRO A 54 -20.09 29.39 -6.67
N LEU A 55 -19.88 29.86 -7.91
CA LEU A 55 -19.87 28.99 -9.10
C LEU A 55 -18.63 28.08 -9.22
N VAL A 56 -17.69 28.07 -8.26
CA VAL A 56 -16.57 27.10 -8.22
C VAL A 56 -17.07 25.69 -7.88
N GLN A 57 -18.15 25.59 -7.09
CA GLN A 57 -18.72 24.34 -6.61
C GLN A 57 -19.52 23.58 -7.68
N GLU A 58 -19.96 22.36 -7.36
CA GLU A 58 -20.82 21.57 -8.22
C GLU A 58 -22.19 22.25 -8.47
N LYS A 59 -22.68 22.16 -9.71
CA LYS A 59 -23.85 22.94 -10.19
C LYS A 59 -25.04 22.09 -10.66
N LEU A 60 -24.85 20.81 -11.04
CA LEU A 60 -25.90 19.89 -11.51
C LEU A 60 -26.94 20.51 -12.50
N MET A 61 -26.50 21.46 -13.32
CA MET A 61 -27.32 22.23 -14.25
C MET A 61 -26.42 22.74 -15.40
N PRO A 62 -26.97 23.18 -16.55
CA PRO A 62 -26.19 23.58 -17.72
C PRO A 62 -25.54 24.98 -17.56
N VAL A 63 -24.72 25.15 -16.53
CA VAL A 63 -23.91 26.35 -16.25
C VAL A 63 -22.46 25.91 -16.05
N LEU A 64 -21.54 26.46 -16.84
CA LEU A 64 -20.09 26.20 -16.72
C LEU A 64 -19.35 27.46 -16.28
N GLY A 65 -18.49 27.30 -15.28
CA GLY A 65 -17.50 28.30 -14.94
C GLY A 65 -16.33 28.26 -15.92
N VAL A 66 -15.85 29.42 -16.36
CA VAL A 66 -14.73 29.55 -17.29
C VAL A 66 -13.66 30.43 -16.64
N VAL A 67 -12.52 29.83 -16.32
CA VAL A 67 -11.35 30.52 -15.79
C VAL A 67 -10.30 30.61 -16.89
N ARG A 68 -9.73 31.79 -17.13
CA ARG A 68 -8.63 31.97 -18.09
C ARG A 68 -7.29 31.81 -17.36
N ALA A 69 -6.64 30.67 -17.56
CA ALA A 69 -5.29 30.43 -17.05
C ALA A 69 -4.23 31.24 -17.81
N ARG A 70 -3.10 31.51 -17.14
CA ARG A 70 -1.96 32.28 -17.69
C ARG A 70 -0.78 31.39 -18.10
N SER A 71 -0.79 30.14 -17.67
CA SER A 71 0.20 29.11 -17.96
C SER A 71 -0.41 27.73 -17.70
N VAL A 72 0.28 26.68 -18.14
CA VAL A 72 -0.10 25.29 -17.82
C VAL A 72 -0.14 25.06 -16.31
N GLN A 73 0.90 25.50 -15.60
CA GLN A 73 0.94 25.35 -14.14
C GLN A 73 -0.26 26.03 -13.48
N HIS A 74 -0.59 27.26 -13.90
CA HIS A 74 -1.75 27.97 -13.36
C HIS A 74 -3.06 27.22 -13.64
N ALA A 75 -3.22 26.61 -14.82
CA ALA A 75 -4.40 25.80 -15.13
C ALA A 75 -4.50 24.55 -14.24
N ILE A 76 -3.37 23.92 -13.92
CA ILE A 76 -3.31 22.79 -12.99
C ILE A 76 -3.67 23.26 -11.57
N ASP A 77 -3.14 24.39 -11.11
CA ASP A 77 -3.44 24.95 -9.78
C ASP A 77 -4.94 25.28 -9.66
N ILE A 78 -5.55 25.86 -10.71
CA ILE A 78 -6.99 26.09 -10.80
C ILE A 78 -7.76 24.76 -10.71
N ALA A 79 -7.33 23.72 -11.44
CA ALA A 79 -8.00 22.42 -11.42
C ALA A 79 -7.94 21.77 -10.02
N VAL A 80 -6.77 21.83 -9.36
CA VAL A 80 -6.60 21.38 -7.98
C VAL A 80 -7.56 22.11 -7.05
N LEU A 81 -7.57 23.45 -7.09
CA LEU A 81 -8.46 24.28 -6.28
C LEU A 81 -9.92 23.90 -6.49
N VAL A 82 -10.38 23.82 -7.74
CA VAL A 82 -11.77 23.46 -8.06
C VAL A 82 -12.11 22.07 -7.51
N THR A 83 -11.21 21.10 -7.63
CA THR A 83 -11.46 19.76 -7.07
C THR A 83 -11.48 19.73 -5.55
N GLU A 84 -10.74 20.59 -4.86
CA GLU A 84 -10.79 20.72 -3.40
C GLU A 84 -12.12 21.32 -2.91
N HIS A 85 -12.84 22.05 -3.77
CA HIS A 85 -14.18 22.61 -3.49
C HIS A 85 -15.31 21.63 -3.86
N GLY A 86 -15.18 20.36 -3.45
CA GLY A 86 -16.24 19.35 -3.53
C GLY A 86 -16.10 18.30 -4.65
N GLY A 87 -14.96 18.24 -5.34
CA GLY A 87 -14.69 17.28 -6.42
C GLY A 87 -13.67 16.18 -6.08
N LEU A 88 -13.11 16.17 -4.86
CA LEU A 88 -12.01 15.28 -4.47
C LEU A 88 -12.36 13.83 -4.73
N GLY A 89 -11.44 13.15 -5.43
CA GLY A 89 -11.54 11.73 -5.70
C GLY A 89 -12.48 11.35 -6.84
N HIS A 90 -13.32 12.25 -7.35
CA HIS A 90 -14.33 11.89 -8.35
C HIS A 90 -13.76 11.86 -9.78
N THR A 91 -13.87 12.94 -10.54
CA THR A 91 -13.49 12.98 -11.96
C THR A 91 -12.85 14.30 -12.33
N SER A 92 -11.81 14.23 -13.13
CA SER A 92 -11.24 15.38 -13.83
C SER A 92 -10.95 15.02 -15.29
N ALA A 93 -10.69 16.02 -16.11
CA ALA A 93 -10.28 15.80 -17.49
C ALA A 93 -9.31 16.87 -17.97
N VAL A 94 -8.40 16.43 -18.83
CA VAL A 94 -7.44 17.29 -19.52
C VAL A 94 -7.58 17.08 -21.03
N TYR A 95 -7.66 18.19 -21.76
CA TYR A 95 -7.62 18.17 -23.22
C TYR A 95 -6.25 18.70 -23.66
N ALA A 96 -5.33 17.78 -23.97
CA ALA A 96 -3.95 18.08 -24.32
C ALA A 96 -3.35 16.97 -25.19
N ASN A 97 -2.36 17.33 -26.02
CA ASN A 97 -1.55 16.38 -26.79
C ASN A 97 -0.10 16.29 -26.25
N ASP A 98 0.30 17.20 -25.37
CA ASP A 98 1.63 17.17 -24.74
C ASP A 98 1.60 16.26 -23.52
N GLU A 99 2.35 15.16 -23.59
CA GLU A 99 2.41 14.15 -22.54
C GLU A 99 2.96 14.71 -21.22
N LYS A 100 3.83 15.72 -21.26
CA LYS A 100 4.33 16.37 -20.04
C LYS A 100 3.22 17.09 -19.28
N VAL A 101 2.30 17.72 -20.02
CA VAL A 101 1.12 18.38 -19.44
C VAL A 101 0.19 17.35 -18.83
N ILE A 102 -0.06 16.24 -19.53
CA ILE A 102 -0.92 15.16 -19.08
C ILE A 102 -0.38 14.52 -17.79
N GLN A 103 0.93 14.24 -17.75
CA GLN A 103 1.60 13.71 -16.56
C GLN A 103 1.57 14.69 -15.39
N ALA A 104 1.90 15.98 -15.62
CA ALA A 104 1.85 16.99 -14.56
C ALA A 104 0.44 17.15 -13.97
N TYR A 105 -0.58 17.17 -14.84
CA TYR A 105 -1.97 17.18 -14.43
C TYR A 105 -2.34 15.94 -13.61
N GLY A 106 -1.94 14.75 -14.08
CA GLY A 106 -2.21 13.47 -13.44
C GLY A 106 -1.58 13.32 -12.06
N LEU A 107 -0.41 13.91 -11.84
CA LEU A 107 0.29 13.91 -10.55
C LEU A 107 -0.33 14.90 -9.55
N ALA A 108 -0.84 16.04 -10.03
CA ALA A 108 -1.33 17.11 -9.16
C ALA A 108 -2.80 16.94 -8.75
N VAL A 109 -3.66 16.53 -9.68
CA VAL A 109 -5.13 16.54 -9.49
C VAL A 109 -5.60 15.25 -8.83
N ARG A 110 -6.12 15.38 -7.59
CA ARG A 110 -6.55 14.24 -6.75
C ARG A 110 -7.95 13.75 -7.12
N THR A 111 -8.06 13.04 -8.24
CA THR A 111 -9.32 12.40 -8.69
C THR A 111 -9.10 10.95 -9.09
N GLY A 112 -10.06 10.06 -8.81
CA GLY A 112 -9.97 8.63 -9.11
C GLY A 112 -10.04 8.32 -10.60
N ARG A 113 -10.66 9.20 -11.41
CA ARG A 113 -10.65 9.11 -12.87
C ARG A 113 -10.17 10.41 -13.49
N ILE A 114 -9.09 10.34 -14.25
CA ILE A 114 -8.55 11.43 -15.05
C ILE A 114 -8.74 11.06 -16.51
N LEU A 115 -9.59 11.80 -17.22
CA LEU A 115 -9.85 11.53 -18.63
C LEU A 115 -8.98 12.43 -19.51
N VAL A 116 -8.31 11.83 -20.48
CA VAL A 116 -7.53 12.54 -21.48
C VAL A 116 -8.34 12.60 -22.77
N ASN A 117 -8.57 13.82 -23.28
CA ASN A 117 -9.25 14.07 -24.57
C ASN A 117 -10.62 13.36 -24.71
N ALA A 118 -11.39 13.25 -23.62
CA ALA A 118 -12.70 12.59 -23.60
C ALA A 118 -13.73 13.35 -22.74
N PRO A 119 -15.02 13.31 -23.09
CA PRO A 119 -16.07 13.97 -22.32
C PRO A 119 -16.22 13.32 -20.94
N THR A 120 -16.29 14.14 -19.87
CA THR A 120 -16.31 13.65 -18.48
C THR A 120 -17.56 12.86 -18.14
N SER A 121 -18.75 13.34 -18.51
CA SER A 121 -20.01 12.70 -18.12
C SER A 121 -20.16 11.27 -18.63
N VAL A 122 -19.79 11.00 -19.90
CA VAL A 122 -19.92 9.66 -20.50
C VAL A 122 -18.62 8.86 -20.35
N GLY A 123 -17.46 9.51 -20.49
CA GLY A 123 -16.18 8.83 -20.39
C GLY A 123 -15.93 8.28 -18.98
N ALA A 124 -16.40 8.94 -17.93
CA ALA A 124 -16.14 8.49 -16.57
C ALA A 124 -17.03 7.32 -16.12
N LEU A 125 -18.12 7.04 -16.85
CA LEU A 125 -18.94 5.83 -16.65
C LEU A 125 -18.20 4.57 -17.10
N GLY A 126 -17.31 4.68 -18.08
CA GLY A 126 -16.53 3.58 -18.64
C GLY A 126 -17.20 2.87 -19.83
N GLY A 127 -16.41 2.10 -20.58
CA GLY A 127 -16.86 1.24 -21.69
C GLY A 127 -17.14 1.93 -23.04
N VAL A 128 -17.47 3.23 -23.05
CA VAL A 128 -17.81 3.94 -24.30
C VAL A 128 -16.57 4.56 -24.96
N TYR A 129 -15.81 5.35 -24.20
CA TYR A 129 -14.66 6.10 -24.70
C TYR A 129 -13.32 5.57 -24.20
N ASN A 130 -13.34 4.64 -23.24
CA ASN A 130 -12.16 4.10 -22.58
C ASN A 130 -12.46 2.71 -22.00
N ASN A 131 -11.42 2.09 -21.43
CA ASN A 131 -11.49 0.75 -20.87
C ASN A 131 -11.80 0.73 -19.36
N LEU A 132 -12.35 1.82 -18.80
CA LEU A 132 -12.83 1.82 -17.41
C LEU A 132 -14.03 0.88 -17.28
N THR A 133 -14.18 0.27 -16.11
CA THR A 133 -15.32 -0.61 -15.83
C THR A 133 -16.64 0.17 -15.92
N PRO A 134 -17.62 -0.27 -16.72
CA PRO A 134 -18.92 0.40 -16.84
C PRO A 134 -19.69 0.43 -15.51
N THR A 135 -20.09 1.62 -15.04
CA THR A 135 -20.90 1.76 -13.80
C THR A 135 -21.54 3.15 -13.68
N PHE A 136 -22.60 3.25 -12.87
CA PHE A 136 -23.14 4.52 -12.36
C PHE A 136 -22.73 4.80 -10.90
N SER A 137 -21.97 3.90 -10.28
CA SER A 137 -21.48 4.05 -8.90
C SER A 137 -19.96 4.23 -8.92
N LEU A 138 -19.52 5.45 -8.66
CA LEU A 138 -18.17 5.90 -8.92
C LEU A 138 -17.47 6.17 -7.60
N GLY A 139 -16.45 5.37 -7.26
CA GLY A 139 -15.72 5.52 -6.03
C GLY A 139 -14.87 6.80 -6.01
N CYS A 140 -14.90 7.54 -4.89
CA CYS A 140 -14.10 8.75 -4.71
C CYS A 140 -12.81 8.52 -3.90
N GLY A 141 -12.52 7.28 -3.50
CA GLY A 141 -11.39 6.96 -2.63
C GLY A 141 -11.41 7.70 -1.29
N THR A 142 -10.32 7.60 -0.56
CA THR A 142 -10.21 8.17 0.80
C THR A 142 -10.28 9.70 0.80
N TRP A 143 -9.87 10.36 -0.30
CA TRP A 143 -10.01 11.80 -0.46
C TRP A 143 -11.47 12.28 -0.45
N GLY A 144 -12.39 11.47 -0.99
CA GLY A 144 -13.82 11.74 -1.00
C GLY A 144 -14.63 10.92 0.01
N GLY A 145 -13.97 10.31 1.01
CA GLY A 145 -14.65 9.54 2.06
C GLY A 145 -15.16 8.15 1.64
N SER A 146 -14.63 7.56 0.56
CA SER A 146 -14.97 6.23 0.06
C SER A 146 -13.81 5.24 0.24
N SER A 147 -14.11 3.94 0.29
CA SER A 147 -13.11 2.88 0.43
C SER A 147 -12.39 2.51 -0.87
N THR A 148 -12.85 3.00 -2.02
CA THR A 148 -12.28 2.69 -3.34
C THR A 148 -12.36 3.87 -4.30
N THR A 149 -11.40 3.98 -5.21
CA THR A 149 -11.43 4.89 -6.38
C THR A 149 -11.94 4.18 -7.65
N GLU A 150 -12.26 2.89 -7.56
CA GLU A 150 -12.70 2.12 -8.71
C GLU A 150 -14.10 2.54 -9.16
N ASN A 151 -14.35 2.32 -10.45
CA ASN A 151 -15.71 2.17 -10.94
C ASN A 151 -16.27 0.87 -10.34
N VAL A 152 -17.21 1.00 -9.39
CA VAL A 152 -17.73 -0.12 -8.60
C VAL A 152 -18.35 -1.17 -9.51
N ASN A 153 -17.96 -2.42 -9.29
CA ASN A 153 -18.44 -3.58 -10.01
C ASN A 153 -18.78 -4.74 -9.07
N TYR A 154 -19.19 -5.87 -9.64
CA TYR A 154 -19.63 -7.04 -8.87
C TYR A 154 -18.58 -7.57 -7.89
N ARG A 155 -17.27 -7.40 -8.15
CA ARG A 155 -16.20 -7.87 -7.25
C ARG A 155 -16.24 -7.19 -5.89
N GLN A 156 -16.62 -5.91 -5.84
CA GLN A 156 -16.81 -5.18 -4.58
C GLN A 156 -18.04 -5.64 -3.79
N LEU A 157 -18.92 -6.44 -4.40
CA LEU A 157 -20.13 -6.98 -3.78
C LEU A 157 -19.96 -8.44 -3.31
N LEU A 158 -18.77 -9.03 -3.51
CA LEU A 158 -18.47 -10.40 -3.13
C LEU A 158 -17.62 -10.46 -1.87
N ASN A 159 -18.01 -11.30 -0.92
CA ASN A 159 -17.14 -11.74 0.16
C ASN A 159 -16.27 -12.91 -0.32
N ILE A 160 -14.96 -12.76 -0.30
CA ILE A 160 -14.02 -13.83 -0.71
C ILE A 160 -13.50 -14.58 0.53
N LYS A 161 -13.88 -15.86 0.65
CA LYS A 161 -13.39 -16.73 1.73
C LYS A 161 -12.09 -17.43 1.31
N THR A 162 -10.99 -17.15 2.01
CA THR A 162 -9.71 -17.82 1.80
C THR A 162 -9.47 -18.90 2.84
N VAL A 163 -9.19 -20.14 2.42
CA VAL A 163 -8.83 -21.25 3.32
C VAL A 163 -7.32 -21.49 3.22
N SER A 164 -6.59 -21.08 4.24
CA SER A 164 -5.14 -21.32 4.35
C SER A 164 -4.86 -22.51 5.27
N ARG A 165 -3.80 -23.28 4.99
CA ARG A 165 -3.34 -24.41 5.81
C ARG A 165 -1.93 -24.13 6.34
N ARG A 166 -1.65 -24.55 7.57
CA ARG A 166 -0.31 -24.48 8.17
C ARG A 166 0.69 -25.19 7.25
N ARG A 167 1.79 -24.51 6.93
CA ARG A 167 2.99 -25.12 6.35
C ARG A 167 4.06 -25.15 7.44
N THR A 168 4.68 -26.29 7.68
CA THR A 168 5.88 -26.36 8.52
C THR A 168 7.06 -25.92 7.66
N PRO A 169 7.84 -24.91 8.06
CA PRO A 169 9.07 -24.55 7.36
C PRO A 169 9.97 -25.79 7.27
N PRO A 170 10.65 -26.05 6.14
CA PRO A 170 11.58 -27.17 6.05
C PRO A 170 12.70 -26.98 7.07
N GLN A 171 12.81 -27.90 8.04
CA GLN A 171 13.94 -27.98 8.95
C GLN A 171 15.04 -28.80 8.27
N TRP A 172 16.09 -28.13 7.79
CA TRP A 172 17.26 -28.80 7.25
C TRP A 172 18.18 -29.16 8.41
N PHE A 173 18.32 -30.46 8.71
CA PHE A 173 19.34 -30.97 9.62
C PHE A 173 20.43 -31.65 8.79
N ARG A 174 21.68 -31.18 8.92
CA ARG A 174 22.83 -31.77 8.24
C ARG A 174 23.45 -32.80 9.18
N VAL A 175 23.26 -34.09 8.87
CA VAL A 175 23.91 -35.18 9.61
C VAL A 175 25.43 -35.05 9.41
N PRO A 176 26.25 -35.07 10.48
CA PRO A 176 27.71 -35.09 10.34
C PRO A 176 28.16 -36.28 9.49
N SER A 177 29.27 -36.13 8.77
CA SER A 177 29.80 -37.18 7.88
C SER A 177 30.12 -38.49 8.60
N ASN A 178 30.43 -38.41 9.90
CA ASN A 178 30.87 -39.56 10.70
C ASN A 178 29.88 -39.78 11.84
N THR A 179 28.93 -40.70 11.66
CA THR A 179 28.00 -41.15 12.69
C THR A 179 28.25 -42.64 12.95
N TYR A 180 28.67 -43.00 14.16
CA TYR A 180 28.96 -44.38 14.56
C TYR A 180 27.87 -44.89 15.53
N PHE A 181 27.40 -46.12 15.35
CA PHE A 181 26.35 -46.75 16.17
C PHE A 181 26.68 -48.22 16.50
N ASN A 182 25.99 -48.79 17.50
CA ASN A 182 26.18 -50.12 18.11
C ASN A 182 27.35 -50.27 19.09
N GLU A 183 27.40 -51.43 19.76
CA GLU A 183 28.50 -51.84 20.63
C GLU A 183 29.84 -51.76 19.89
N GLY A 184 30.86 -51.19 20.54
CA GLY A 184 32.17 -50.93 19.92
C GLY A 184 32.29 -49.60 19.17
N ALA A 185 31.21 -48.80 19.03
CA ALA A 185 31.28 -47.52 18.33
C ALA A 185 32.34 -46.55 18.88
N LEU A 186 32.62 -46.59 20.20
CA LEU A 186 33.64 -45.75 20.83
C LEU A 186 35.08 -46.13 20.43
N ASP A 187 35.32 -47.33 19.91
CA ASP A 187 36.67 -47.71 19.45
C ASP A 187 37.12 -46.89 18.25
N ASN A 188 36.19 -46.32 17.46
CA ASN A 188 36.50 -45.41 16.36
C ASN A 188 37.16 -44.10 16.83
N LEU A 189 37.01 -43.72 18.11
CA LEU A 189 37.73 -42.57 18.69
C LEU A 189 39.26 -42.77 18.64
N ARG A 190 39.74 -44.02 18.57
CA ARG A 190 41.15 -44.33 18.38
C ARG A 190 41.64 -44.06 16.97
N GLU A 191 40.76 -43.88 16.00
CA GLU A 191 41.14 -43.59 14.61
C GLU A 191 41.16 -42.09 14.33
N LEU A 192 40.58 -41.28 15.22
CA LEU A 192 40.60 -39.82 15.13
C LEU A 192 41.97 -39.29 15.57
N ASP A 193 42.65 -38.59 14.68
CA ASP A 193 43.87 -37.86 14.98
C ASP A 193 43.48 -36.50 15.59
N SER A 194 43.60 -36.39 16.91
CA SER A 194 43.25 -35.18 17.68
C SER A 194 44.22 -34.99 18.83
N GLU A 195 44.69 -33.77 19.00
CA GLU A 195 45.59 -33.37 20.08
C GLU A 195 44.80 -32.83 21.28
N THR A 196 43.68 -32.15 21.06
CA THR A 196 42.90 -31.42 22.08
C THR A 196 41.41 -31.69 21.94
N VAL A 197 40.83 -32.38 22.92
CA VAL A 197 39.41 -32.79 22.88
C VAL A 197 38.60 -32.02 23.90
N VAL A 198 37.41 -31.55 23.50
CA VAL A 198 36.40 -31.05 24.45
C VAL A 198 35.18 -31.96 24.46
N LEU A 199 34.93 -32.60 25.59
CA LEU A 199 33.74 -33.41 25.83
C LEU A 199 32.63 -32.53 26.38
N VAL A 200 31.56 -32.37 25.62
CA VAL A 200 30.37 -31.62 26.00
C VAL A 200 29.28 -32.61 26.43
N THR A 201 28.83 -32.53 27.69
CA THR A 201 27.91 -33.50 28.27
C THR A 201 27.05 -32.90 29.39
N ASP A 202 26.22 -33.71 30.03
CA ASP A 202 25.49 -33.37 31.25
C ASP A 202 26.19 -33.90 32.52
N ALA A 203 25.86 -33.33 33.67
CA ALA A 203 26.47 -33.69 34.96
C ALA A 203 26.22 -35.16 35.34
N LEU A 204 25.05 -35.71 34.99
CA LEU A 204 24.71 -37.10 35.30
C LEU A 204 25.59 -38.09 34.53
N THR A 205 25.97 -37.75 33.30
CA THR A 205 26.82 -38.57 32.44
C THR A 205 28.26 -38.57 32.94
N GLU A 206 28.74 -37.42 33.43
CA GLU A 206 30.03 -37.31 34.10
C GLU A 206 30.05 -38.11 35.41
N GLU A 207 29.05 -37.94 36.29
CA GLU A 207 28.93 -38.68 37.56
C GLU A 207 28.87 -40.20 37.37
N ARG A 208 28.31 -40.67 36.25
CA ARG A 208 28.24 -42.10 35.89
C ARG A 208 29.54 -42.67 35.33
N GLY A 209 30.60 -41.87 35.18
CA GLY A 209 31.91 -42.33 34.70
C GLY A 209 31.96 -42.61 33.19
N VAL A 210 30.97 -42.16 32.41
CA VAL A 210 30.96 -42.34 30.94
C VAL A 210 32.14 -41.60 30.30
N ILE A 211 32.50 -40.46 30.87
CA ILE A 211 33.64 -39.63 30.44
C ILE A 211 34.96 -40.38 30.55
N ASP A 212 35.15 -41.20 31.58
CA ASP A 212 36.36 -42.01 31.73
C ASP A 212 36.44 -43.11 30.67
N THR A 213 35.29 -43.66 30.27
CA THR A 213 35.21 -44.59 29.15
C THR A 213 35.65 -43.93 27.84
N LEU A 214 35.19 -42.70 27.57
CA LEU A 214 35.62 -41.93 26.39
C LEU A 214 37.12 -41.61 26.44
N ARG A 215 37.62 -41.12 27.58
CA ARG A 215 39.06 -40.83 27.79
C ARG A 215 39.92 -42.06 27.54
N SER A 216 39.49 -43.25 27.95
CA SER A 216 40.24 -44.51 27.73
C SER A 216 40.39 -44.90 26.25
N LYS A 217 39.57 -44.32 25.36
CA LYS A 217 39.53 -44.62 23.93
C LYS A 217 40.14 -43.51 23.07
N LEU A 218 40.38 -42.33 23.63
CA LEU A 218 41.10 -41.25 22.95
C LEU A 218 42.61 -41.48 23.01
N ARG A 219 43.34 -40.96 22.01
CA ARG A 219 44.82 -41.04 21.95
C ARG A 219 45.50 -39.94 22.78
N THR A 220 44.81 -38.83 23.04
CA THR A 220 45.35 -37.68 23.76
C THR A 220 44.92 -37.67 25.22
N ASN A 221 45.80 -37.12 26.07
CA ASN A 221 45.50 -36.82 27.47
C ASN A 221 44.99 -35.39 27.66
N HIS A 222 45.00 -34.55 26.62
CA HIS A 222 44.51 -33.18 26.69
C HIS A 222 43.00 -33.12 26.41
N VAL A 223 42.23 -33.55 27.42
CA VAL A 223 40.77 -33.63 27.35
C VAL A 223 40.14 -32.71 28.39
N GLN A 224 39.36 -31.74 27.94
CA GLN A 224 38.54 -30.89 28.82
C GLN A 224 37.07 -31.32 28.75
N VAL A 225 36.35 -31.11 29.85
CA VAL A 225 34.95 -31.53 29.98
C VAL A 225 34.09 -30.32 30.31
N PHE A 226 32.99 -30.18 29.59
CA PHE A 226 31.92 -29.23 29.87
C PHE A 226 30.65 -30.02 30.18
N ALA A 227 30.39 -30.25 31.48
CA ALA A 227 29.28 -31.08 31.96
C ALA A 227 28.03 -30.27 32.37
N GLU A 228 27.92 -29.01 31.96
CA GLU A 228 26.82 -28.12 32.36
C GLU A 228 25.58 -28.23 31.45
N VAL A 229 25.54 -29.16 30.50
CA VAL A 229 24.42 -29.26 29.56
C VAL A 229 23.17 -29.81 30.25
N THR A 230 22.04 -29.15 30.05
CA THR A 230 20.71 -29.63 30.47
C THR A 230 19.87 -29.94 29.22
N PRO A 231 18.72 -30.66 29.34
CA PRO A 231 17.87 -30.98 28.19
C PRO A 231 17.37 -29.76 27.40
N GLU A 232 17.20 -28.63 28.09
CA GLU A 232 16.86 -27.33 27.49
C GLU A 232 17.87 -26.29 28.00
N PRO A 233 19.06 -26.19 27.40
CA PRO A 233 20.09 -25.27 27.87
C PRO A 233 19.69 -23.83 27.55
N ASP A 234 19.83 -22.95 28.54
CA ASP A 234 19.60 -21.53 28.36
C ASP A 234 20.76 -20.85 27.59
N GLU A 235 20.54 -19.61 27.15
CA GLU A 235 21.56 -18.84 26.43
C GLU A 235 22.84 -18.66 27.27
N SER A 236 22.69 -18.57 28.60
CA SER A 236 23.82 -18.41 29.51
C SER A 236 24.76 -19.62 29.45
N THR A 237 24.21 -20.83 29.44
CA THR A 237 24.94 -22.09 29.37
C THR A 237 25.61 -22.25 28.02
N ILE A 238 24.92 -21.90 26.93
CA ILE A 238 25.51 -21.90 25.58
C ILE A 238 26.72 -20.96 25.52
N ARG A 239 26.61 -19.74 26.05
CA ARG A 239 27.72 -18.76 26.06
C ARG A 239 28.92 -19.24 26.87
N ARG A 240 28.71 -19.94 28.00
CA ARG A 240 29.82 -20.54 28.79
C ARG A 240 30.51 -21.67 28.02
N GLY A 241 29.74 -22.56 27.38
CA GLY A 241 30.29 -23.61 26.52
C GLY A 241 31.11 -23.04 25.36
N VAL A 242 30.60 -22.01 24.68
CA VAL A 242 31.32 -21.32 23.60
C VAL A 242 32.61 -20.66 24.13
N ALA A 243 32.57 -20.01 25.30
CA ALA A 243 33.75 -19.39 25.89
C ALA A 243 34.83 -20.43 26.25
N LEU A 244 34.43 -21.62 26.71
CA LEU A 244 35.35 -22.74 26.90
C LEU A 244 35.99 -23.15 25.58
N LEU A 245 35.18 -23.40 24.54
CA LEU A 245 35.70 -23.82 23.23
C LEU A 245 36.67 -22.80 22.62
N GLN A 246 36.36 -21.50 22.75
CA GLN A 246 37.24 -20.43 22.28
C GLN A 246 38.57 -20.37 23.05
N ARG A 247 38.56 -20.70 24.35
CA ARG A 247 39.76 -20.72 25.20
C ARG A 247 40.62 -21.95 24.93
N VAL A 248 39.99 -23.11 24.73
CA VAL A 248 40.69 -24.40 24.59
C VAL A 248 41.15 -24.65 23.15
N GLN A 249 40.42 -24.11 22.17
CA GLN A 249 40.64 -24.33 20.73
C GLN A 249 40.80 -25.83 20.39
N PRO A 250 39.81 -26.68 20.71
CA PRO A 250 39.90 -28.10 20.41
C PRO A 250 39.89 -28.39 18.91
N ASP A 251 40.58 -29.46 18.54
CA ASP A 251 40.54 -30.06 17.21
C ASP A 251 39.55 -31.25 17.13
N LEU A 252 38.96 -31.64 18.27
CA LEU A 252 37.84 -32.59 18.37
C LEU A 252 36.81 -32.21 19.46
#